data_AF-A0AAV3RJQ8-F1
#
_entry.id   AF-A0AAV3RJQ8-F1
#
_cell.length_a   1.000
_cell.length_b   1.000
_cell.length_c   1.000
_cell.angle_alpha   90.00
_cell.angle_beta   90.00
_cell.angle_gamma   90.00
#
_symmetry.space_group_name_H-M   'P 1'
#
loop_
_entity.id
_entity.type
_entity.pdbx_description
1 polymer ?
#
loop_
_entity_poly.entity_id
_entity_poly.type
_entity_poly.pdbx_seq_one_letter_code
_entity_poly.pdbx_strand_id
1 'polypeptide(L)'
;MGRKSSVVFDELAPDDFDPAAPYKDPVAMLEMREHLVREKWIQIEKAKILREKVRWCYRVEGVNHLQKCRHLVTQYLDATRGVGWGKDHRPISLHDAHPYLQIITGQMIAELGHVRAQIVHISISGHENRIIVR
;
A
#
# COMPACT_ATOMS: atom_id res chain seq x y z
N MET A 1 -18.93 34.18 28.48
CA MET A 1 -18.58 33.19 27.44
C MET A 1 -19.49 33.41 26.24
N GLY A 2 -19.05 34.20 25.26
CA GLY A 2 -19.82 34.46 24.05
C GLY A 2 -19.66 33.32 23.04
N ARG A 3 -20.78 32.71 22.61
CA ARG A 3 -20.79 31.78 21.48
C ARG A 3 -20.63 32.62 20.20
N LYS A 4 -19.52 32.43 19.48
CA LYS A 4 -19.38 32.98 18.12
C LYS A 4 -20.41 32.27 17.23
N SER A 5 -21.16 33.03 16.43
CA SER A 5 -22.37 32.60 15.72
C SER A 5 -22.12 31.81 14.43
N SER A 6 -20.87 31.67 14.01
CA SER A 6 -20.48 30.79 12.90
C SER A 6 -19.04 30.30 13.09
N VAL A 7 -18.81 29.04 12.78
CA VAL A 7 -17.46 28.48 12.65
C VAL A 7 -17.09 28.63 11.18
N VAL A 8 -16.11 29.48 10.89
CA VAL A 8 -15.51 29.57 9.55
C VAL A 8 -14.50 28.43 9.46
N PHE A 9 -14.61 27.61 8.42
CA PHE A 9 -13.66 26.55 8.13
C PHE A 9 -12.71 27.02 7.04
N ASP A 10 -11.42 26.97 7.30
CA ASP A 10 -10.40 27.27 6.29
C ASP A 10 -10.23 26.04 5.39
N GLU A 11 -10.91 26.03 4.24
CA GLU A 11 -10.92 24.89 3.29
C GLU A 11 -9.67 24.82 2.41
N LEU A 12 -8.92 25.92 2.29
CA LEU A 12 -7.80 26.05 1.35
C LEU A 12 -6.46 25.66 1.98
N ALA A 13 -5.52 25.26 1.11
CA ALA A 13 -4.14 25.04 1.51
C ALA A 13 -3.49 26.39 1.89
N PRO A 14 -2.64 26.44 2.93
CA PRO A 14 -1.81 27.59 3.24
C PRO A 14 -0.96 28.03 2.04
N ASP A 15 -1.04 29.30 1.65
CA ASP A 15 -0.28 29.86 0.52
C ASP A 15 1.24 30.03 0.84
N ASP A 16 1.60 30.07 2.13
CA ASP A 16 2.96 30.44 2.59
C ASP A 16 3.93 29.26 2.80
N PHE A 17 3.54 28.02 2.47
CA PHE A 17 4.41 26.85 2.69
C PHE A 17 5.36 26.57 1.52
N ASP A 18 6.67 26.66 1.77
CA ASP A 18 7.72 26.23 0.84
C ASP A 18 8.09 24.74 1.07
N PRO A 19 7.79 23.83 0.11
CA PRO A 19 8.12 22.41 0.23
C PRO A 19 9.64 22.13 0.29
N ALA A 20 10.48 23.05 -0.22
CA ALA A 20 11.93 22.86 -0.26
C ALA A 20 12.60 23.13 1.11
N ALA A 21 11.98 23.95 1.96
CA ALA A 21 12.52 24.32 3.28
C ALA A 21 11.44 24.26 4.38
N PRO A 22 10.92 23.07 4.72
CA PRO A 22 9.72 22.90 5.54
C PRO A 22 9.84 23.36 7.00
N TYR A 23 11.05 23.64 7.49
CA TYR A 23 11.31 24.04 8.88
C TYR A 23 11.65 25.54 9.04
N LYS A 24 11.64 26.30 7.95
CA LYS A 24 12.03 27.72 7.96
C LYS A 24 11.04 28.56 8.78
N ASP A 25 9.75 28.31 8.61
CA ASP A 25 8.68 29.05 9.28
C ASP A 25 7.83 28.08 10.12
N PRO A 26 7.91 28.14 11.47
CA PRO A 26 7.24 27.18 12.33
C PRO A 26 5.71 27.30 12.27
N VAL A 27 5.18 28.48 11.93
CA VAL A 27 3.73 28.73 11.81
C VAL A 27 3.17 28.05 10.55
N ALA A 28 3.75 28.35 9.38
CA ALA A 28 3.33 27.76 8.10
C ALA A 28 3.43 26.22 8.10
N MET A 29 4.45 25.67 8.77
CA MET A 29 4.60 24.22 8.93
C MET A 29 3.46 23.59 9.75
N LEU A 30 3.00 24.25 10.82
CA LEU A 30 1.88 23.77 11.63
C LEU A 30 0.56 23.85 10.88
N GLU A 31 0.29 24.96 10.19
CA GLU A 31 -0.91 25.16 9.39
C GLU A 31 -1.02 24.11 8.28
N MET A 32 0.09 23.79 7.61
CA MET A 32 0.12 22.70 6.62
C MET A 32 -0.14 21.33 7.24
N ARG A 33 0.35 21.05 8.45
CA ARG A 33 0.04 19.80 9.14
C ARG A 33 -1.45 19.70 9.45
N GLU A 34 -2.06 20.77 9.91
CA GLU A 34 -3.50 20.84 10.17
C GLU A 34 -4.32 20.59 8.90
N HIS A 35 -3.93 21.22 7.79
CA HIS A 35 -4.53 20.99 6.47
C HIS A 35 -4.38 19.53 6.02
N LEU A 36 -3.18 18.95 6.09
CA LEU A 36 -2.94 17.55 5.71
C LEU A 36 -3.73 16.56 6.57
N VAL A 37 -3.86 16.84 7.87
CA VAL A 37 -4.69 16.03 8.77
C VAL A 37 -6.15 16.12 8.36
N ARG A 38 -6.66 17.32 8.06
CA ARG A 38 -8.03 17.54 7.57
C ARG A 38 -8.32 16.75 6.29
N GLU A 39 -7.42 16.79 5.31
CA GLU A 39 -7.54 16.01 4.07
C GLU A 39 -7.59 14.50 4.32
N LYS A 40 -6.76 13.99 5.25
CA LYS A 40 -6.84 12.59 5.67
C LYS A 40 -8.18 12.26 6.32
N TRP A 41 -8.72 13.15 7.15
CA TRP A 41 -10.07 12.97 7.73
C TRP A 41 -11.15 12.96 6.65
N ILE A 42 -11.08 13.82 5.63
CA ILE A 42 -12.00 13.82 4.50
C ILE A 42 -11.97 12.48 3.77
N GLN A 43 -10.78 11.92 3.53
CA GLN A 43 -10.64 10.59 2.92
C GLN A 43 -11.23 9.48 3.80
N ILE A 44 -11.03 9.53 5.12
CA ILE A 44 -11.61 8.58 6.07
C ILE A 44 -13.14 8.65 6.04
N GLU A 45 -13.72 9.84 6.10
CA GLU A 45 -15.17 10.05 6.06
C GLU A 45 -15.77 9.61 4.72
N LYS A 46 -15.07 9.87 3.60
CA LYS A 46 -15.46 9.34 2.29
C LYS A 46 -15.53 7.82 2.28
N ALA A 47 -14.55 7.14 2.88
CA ALA A 47 -14.56 5.68 3.00
C ALA A 47 -15.70 5.17 3.91
N LYS A 48 -16.05 5.91 4.98
CA LYS A 48 -17.20 5.59 5.83
C LYS A 48 -18.54 5.70 5.08
N ILE A 49 -18.72 6.75 4.28
CA ILE A 49 -19.91 6.92 3.43
C ILE A 49 -20.04 5.74 2.46
N LEU A 50 -18.95 5.33 1.82
CA LEU A 50 -18.95 4.16 0.92
C LEU A 50 -19.30 2.87 1.65
N ARG A 51 -18.80 2.67 2.88
CA ARG A 51 -19.17 1.52 3.72
C ARG A 51 -20.67 1.50 4.02
N GLU A 52 -21.28 2.65 4.31
CA GLU A 52 -22.72 2.74 4.55
C GLU A 52 -23.52 2.41 3.29
N LYS A 53 -23.09 2.89 2.13
CA LYS A 53 -23.69 2.54 0.83
C LYS A 53 -23.60 1.04 0.53
N VAL A 54 -22.46 0.41 0.81
CA VAL A 54 -22.30 -1.04 0.68
C VAL A 54 -23.26 -1.77 1.62
N ARG A 55 -23.31 -1.38 2.90
CA ARG A 55 -24.24 -1.98 3.89
C ARG A 55 -25.70 -1.84 3.45
N TRP A 56 -26.06 -0.69 2.90
CA TRP A 56 -27.39 -0.43 2.37
C TRP A 56 -27.68 -1.32 1.15
N CYS A 57 -26.76 -1.42 0.18
CA CYS A 57 -26.91 -2.27 -0.99
C CYS A 57 -27.12 -3.74 -0.63
N TYR A 58 -26.35 -4.26 0.34
CA TYR A 58 -26.52 -5.61 0.85
C TYR A 58 -27.90 -5.84 1.49
N ARG A 59 -28.46 -4.82 2.14
CA ARG A 59 -29.80 -4.89 2.75
C ARG A 59 -30.92 -4.86 1.70
N VAL A 60 -30.75 -4.12 0.62
CA VAL A 60 -31.77 -3.94 -0.42
C VAL A 60 -31.81 -5.10 -1.41
N GLU A 61 -30.65 -5.53 -1.93
CA GLU A 61 -30.57 -6.53 -3.00
C GLU A 61 -30.72 -7.98 -2.49
N GLY A 62 -30.49 -8.21 -1.19
CA GLY A 62 -30.56 -9.56 -0.61
C GLY A 62 -29.66 -10.53 -1.36
N VAL A 63 -30.22 -11.60 -1.92
CA VAL A 63 -29.48 -12.64 -2.66
C VAL A 63 -28.71 -12.15 -3.89
N ASN A 64 -29.08 -11.00 -4.49
CA ASN A 64 -28.39 -10.50 -5.70
C ASN A 64 -27.18 -9.59 -5.41
N HIS A 65 -26.75 -9.49 -4.15
CA HIS A 65 -25.69 -8.57 -3.74
C HIS A 65 -24.35 -8.81 -4.47
N LEU A 66 -24.07 -10.04 -4.92
CA LEU A 66 -22.83 -10.39 -5.62
C LEU A 66 -22.70 -9.71 -6.99
N GLN A 67 -23.79 -9.54 -7.73
CA GLN A 67 -23.78 -8.93 -9.05
C GLN A 67 -23.96 -7.41 -8.97
N LYS A 68 -24.92 -6.95 -8.16
CA LYS A 68 -25.30 -5.54 -8.09
C LYS A 68 -24.34 -4.70 -7.23
N CYS A 69 -23.91 -5.21 -6.06
CA CYS A 69 -23.10 -4.41 -5.13
C CYS A 69 -21.58 -4.48 -5.41
N ARG A 70 -21.12 -5.27 -6.39
CA ARG A 70 -19.68 -5.44 -6.71
C ARG A 70 -18.95 -4.12 -6.92
N HIS A 71 -19.51 -3.23 -7.72
CA HIS A 71 -18.89 -1.94 -8.03
C HIS A 71 -18.74 -1.03 -6.80
N LEU A 72 -19.72 -1.02 -5.88
CA LEU A 72 -19.65 -0.28 -4.62
C LEU A 72 -18.56 -0.85 -3.70
N VAL A 73 -18.44 -2.18 -3.65
CA VAL A 73 -17.39 -2.85 -2.87
C VAL A 73 -16.01 -2.51 -3.43
N THR A 74 -15.83 -2.53 -4.76
CA THR A 74 -14.57 -2.13 -5.38
C THR A 74 -14.21 -0.68 -5.05
N GLN A 75 -15.16 0.25 -5.19
CA GLN A 75 -14.95 1.66 -4.81
C GLN A 75 -14.60 1.83 -3.33
N TYR A 76 -15.28 1.08 -2.45
CA TYR A 76 -14.98 1.08 -1.01
C TYR A 76 -13.56 0.56 -0.74
N LEU A 77 -13.16 -0.56 -1.35
CA LEU A 77 -11.83 -1.13 -1.19
C LEU A 77 -10.74 -0.17 -1.71
N ASP A 78 -10.97 0.45 -2.87
CA ASP A 78 -10.04 1.43 -3.44
C ASP A 78 -9.93 2.68 -2.56
N ALA A 79 -11.03 3.15 -1.98
CA ALA A 79 -11.02 4.27 -1.05
C ALA A 79 -10.37 3.94 0.30
N THR A 80 -10.22 2.66 0.68
CA THR A 80 -9.52 2.29 1.93
C THR A 80 -8.00 2.14 1.76
N ARG A 81 -7.52 1.92 0.53
CA ARG A 81 -6.10 1.75 0.22
C ARG A 81 -5.40 3.12 0.32
N GLY A 82 -4.53 3.29 1.31
CA GLY A 82 -3.69 4.50 1.48
C GLY A 82 -4.23 5.59 2.42
N VAL A 83 -5.40 5.39 3.03
CA VAL A 83 -6.00 6.37 3.96
C VAL A 83 -5.48 6.23 5.40
N GLY A 84 -4.69 5.20 5.71
CA GLY A 84 -4.18 4.94 7.06
C GLY A 84 -5.12 4.15 7.97
N TRP A 85 -6.21 3.62 7.42
CA TRP A 85 -7.22 2.85 8.16
C TRP A 85 -7.06 1.35 7.90
N GLY A 86 -6.19 0.68 8.68
CA GLY A 86 -6.00 -0.78 8.58
C GLY A 86 -4.63 -1.20 8.04
N LYS A 87 -4.48 -2.51 7.77
CA LYS A 87 -3.23 -3.28 7.70
C LYS A 87 -2.07 -2.66 6.90
N ASP A 88 -2.30 -1.72 5.99
CA ASP A 88 -1.29 -1.16 5.08
C ASP A 88 -0.34 -0.13 5.72
N HIS A 89 -0.70 0.45 6.88
CA HIS A 89 0.19 1.31 7.69
C HIS A 89 0.73 0.62 8.93
N ARG A 90 0.40 -0.67 9.11
CA ARG A 90 1.04 -1.47 10.14
C ARG A 90 2.54 -1.52 9.76
N PRO A 91 3.48 -1.23 10.67
CA PRO A 91 4.89 -1.40 10.34
C PRO A 91 5.10 -2.84 9.87
N ILE A 92 5.96 -3.05 8.87
CA ILE A 92 6.17 -4.35 8.21
C ILE A 92 6.39 -5.49 9.23
N SER A 93 6.94 -5.14 10.40
CA SER A 93 7.19 -6.01 11.55
C SER A 93 5.95 -6.64 12.19
N LEU A 94 4.77 -6.05 12.00
CA LEU A 94 3.52 -6.53 12.57
C LEU A 94 2.60 -7.13 11.49
N HIS A 95 2.93 -7.01 10.19
CA HIS A 95 2.16 -7.72 9.16
C HIS A 95 2.23 -9.21 9.45
N ASP A 96 1.08 -9.87 9.58
CA ASP A 96 1.03 -11.32 9.72
C ASP A 96 1.71 -11.91 8.49
N ALA A 97 2.95 -12.36 8.65
CA ALA A 97 3.69 -13.03 7.60
C ALA A 97 2.84 -14.25 7.20
N HIS A 98 2.22 -14.18 6.02
CA HIS A 98 1.54 -15.35 5.48
C HIS A 98 2.62 -16.42 5.27
N PRO A 99 2.58 -17.57 5.97
CA PRO A 99 3.66 -18.55 6.01
C PRO A 99 3.90 -19.26 4.67
N TYR A 100 3.23 -18.85 3.61
CA TYR A 100 3.27 -19.48 2.29
C TYR A 100 4.21 -18.78 1.29
N LEU A 101 4.62 -17.53 1.53
CA LEU A 101 5.49 -16.79 0.60
C LEU A 101 7.00 -16.92 0.89
N GLN A 102 7.41 -17.37 2.09
CA GLN A 102 8.81 -17.64 2.39
C GLN A 102 9.30 -19.01 1.88
N ILE A 103 8.39 -19.95 1.65
CA ILE A 103 8.74 -21.29 1.15
C ILE A 103 9.17 -21.22 -0.33
N ILE A 104 8.53 -20.36 -1.12
CA ILE A 104 8.74 -20.29 -2.58
C ILE A 104 10.08 -19.59 -2.91
N THR A 105 10.49 -18.58 -2.14
CA THR A 105 11.76 -17.87 -2.38
C THR A 105 12.97 -18.60 -1.79
N GLY A 106 12.81 -19.35 -0.71
CA GLY A 106 13.90 -20.15 -0.12
C GLY A 106 14.27 -21.38 -0.96
N GLN A 107 13.28 -22.05 -1.55
CA GLN A 107 13.50 -23.30 -2.30
C GLN A 107 14.06 -23.04 -3.72
N MET A 108 13.70 -21.91 -4.34
CA MET A 108 14.14 -21.57 -5.70
C MET A 108 15.59 -21.06 -5.77
N ILE A 109 16.13 -20.51 -4.68
CA ILE A 109 17.54 -20.06 -4.61
C ILE A 109 18.49 -21.25 -4.35
N ALA A 110 18.03 -22.30 -3.66
CA ALA A 110 18.82 -23.50 -3.39
C ALA A 110 19.05 -24.36 -4.65
N GLU A 111 18.06 -24.47 -5.54
CA GLU A 111 18.20 -25.24 -6.79
C GLU A 111 19.03 -24.52 -7.86
N LEU A 112 18.98 -23.19 -7.94
CA LEU A 112 19.80 -22.42 -8.90
C LEU A 112 21.29 -22.33 -8.49
N GLY A 113 21.61 -22.51 -7.20
CA GLY A 113 22.99 -22.54 -6.71
C GLY A 113 23.75 -23.82 -7.04
N HIS A 114 23.07 -24.97 -7.10
CA HIS A 114 23.71 -26.27 -7.35
C HIS A 114 23.99 -26.51 -8.85
N VAL A 115 23.07 -26.11 -9.74
CA VAL A 115 23.23 -26.30 -11.19
C VAL A 115 24.37 -25.43 -11.75
N ARG A 116 24.62 -24.25 -11.15
CA ARG A 116 25.69 -23.35 -11.58
C ARG A 116 27.10 -23.83 -11.20
N ALA A 117 27.23 -24.56 -10.09
CA ALA A 117 28.51 -25.14 -9.67
C ALA A 117 28.89 -26.38 -10.51
N GLN A 118 27.91 -27.17 -10.94
CA GLN A 118 28.16 -28.41 -11.70
C GLN A 118 28.52 -28.13 -13.17
N ILE A 119 27.97 -27.08 -13.79
CA ILE A 119 28.31 -26.69 -15.17
C ILE A 119 29.74 -26.16 -15.29
N VAL A 120 30.26 -25.43 -14.29
CA VAL A 120 31.63 -24.89 -14.33
C VAL A 120 32.69 -25.98 -14.11
N HIS A 121 32.37 -27.02 -13.33
CA HIS A 121 33.31 -28.11 -13.05
C HIS A 121 33.45 -29.11 -14.22
N ILE A 122 32.44 -29.23 -15.08
CA ILE A 122 32.49 -30.11 -16.27
C ILE A 122 33.28 -29.46 -17.42
N SER A 123 33.31 -28.12 -17.52
CA SER A 123 34.04 -27.43 -18.59
C SER A 123 35.55 -27.28 -18.36
N ILE A 124 36.05 -27.47 -17.13
CA ILE A 124 37.49 -27.29 -16.81
C ILE A 124 38.29 -28.61 -16.94
N SER A 125 37.64 -29.78 -17.05
CA SER A 125 38.31 -31.08 -17.22
C SER A 125 38.40 -31.59 -18.67
N GLY A 126 37.88 -30.84 -19.65
CA GLY A 126 37.72 -31.31 -21.03
C GLY A 126 38.76 -30.83 -22.05
N HIS A 127 39.80 -30.09 -21.65
CA HIS A 127 40.74 -29.48 -22.61
C HIS A 127 42.20 -29.74 -22.25
N GLU A 128 42.63 -31.02 -22.30
CA GLU A 128 43.99 -31.43 -22.68
C GLU A 128 44.10 -32.97 -22.66
N ASN A 129 44.20 -33.57 -23.86
CA ASN A 129 44.79 -34.88 -24.23
C ASN A 129 44.00 -35.47 -25.41
N ARG A 130 44.22 -34.99 -26.65
CA ARG A 130 45.21 -35.51 -27.61
C ARG A 130 44.95 -37.00 -27.97
N ILE A 131 44.75 -37.23 -29.28
CA ILE A 131 45.35 -38.29 -30.12
C ILE A 131 44.36 -39.24 -30.86
N ILE A 132 44.26 -38.95 -32.17
CA ILE A 132 44.38 -39.83 -33.36
C ILE A 132 43.19 -40.71 -33.77
N VAL A 133 42.67 -40.34 -34.94
CA VAL A 133 41.89 -41.13 -35.90
C VAL A 133 42.72 -42.33 -36.39
N ARG A 134 42.24 -43.54 -36.15
CA ARG A 134 42.33 -44.70 -37.06
C ARG A 134 41.34 -45.77 -36.65
#